data_AF-A0A7J3WNY5-F1
#
_entry.id   AF-A0A7J3WNY5-F1
#
_cell.length_a   1.000
_cell.length_b   1.000
_cell.length_c   1.000
_cell.angle_alpha   90.00
_cell.angle_beta   90.00
_cell.angle_gamma   90.00
#
_symmetry.space_group_name_H-M   'P 1'
#
loop_
_entity.id
_entity.type
_entity.pdbx_description
1 polymer ?
#
loop_
_entity_poly.entity_id
_entity_poly.type
_entity_poly.pdbx_seq_one_letter_code
_entity_poly.pdbx_strand_id
1 'polypeptide(L)'
;MMRREDIVSQCGDLPYMTPFDKIFALVDDTGNAIELHEYHARGMCDGGAAWDCYHFPRTSRLIRAGINQGAHNTFILSTGKEKLDLIPGICGAGIEQAVISGDTVSITYAGLAGAGVSVTMGRGMASNISGVEIHSMGGGAKLGRATMHLPAYRKLVFGVDDTDIPGEGATWS
;
A
#
# COMPACT_ATOMS: atom_id res chain seq x y z
N MET A 1 -16.76 9.69 -2.63
CA MET A 1 -16.02 8.42 -2.77
C MET A 1 -16.42 7.77 -4.09
N MET A 2 -15.44 7.45 -4.94
CA MET A 2 -15.60 6.65 -6.16
C MET A 2 -15.51 5.18 -5.78
N ARG A 3 -16.47 4.35 -6.20
CA ARG A 3 -16.39 2.91 -5.98
C ARG A 3 -15.40 2.30 -6.97
N ARG A 4 -14.95 1.09 -6.67
CA ARG A 4 -14.06 0.33 -7.56
C ARG A 4 -14.60 0.24 -9.00
N GLU A 5 -15.89 -0.05 -9.19
CA GLU A 5 -16.47 -0.15 -10.54
C GLU A 5 -16.35 1.16 -11.32
N ASP A 6 -16.55 2.30 -10.63
CA ASP A 6 -16.44 3.63 -11.23
C ASP A 6 -14.99 3.90 -11.68
N ILE A 7 -14.01 3.50 -10.87
CA ILE A 7 -12.58 3.66 -11.17
C ILE A 7 -12.19 2.80 -12.38
N VAL A 8 -12.59 1.52 -12.39
CA VAL A 8 -12.31 0.61 -13.50
C VAL A 8 -12.94 1.11 -14.79
N SER A 9 -14.20 1.58 -14.75
CA SER A 9 -14.88 2.12 -15.93
C SER A 9 -14.23 3.38 -16.49
N GLN A 10 -13.64 4.23 -15.66
CA GLN A 10 -13.04 5.50 -16.12
C GLN A 10 -11.60 5.36 -16.58
N CYS A 11 -10.85 4.43 -15.98
CA CYS A 11 -9.38 4.42 -16.09
C CYS A 11 -8.81 3.05 -16.48
N GLY A 12 -9.60 1.98 -16.46
CA GLY A 12 -9.13 0.60 -16.62
C GLY A 12 -8.57 0.28 -18.01
N ASP A 13 -9.05 0.96 -19.05
CA ASP A 13 -8.63 0.76 -20.44
C ASP A 13 -7.47 1.69 -20.86
N LEU A 14 -6.98 2.54 -19.96
CA LEU A 14 -5.87 3.44 -20.27
C LEU A 14 -4.56 2.64 -20.40
N PRO A 15 -3.79 2.84 -21.49
CA PRO A 15 -2.62 2.00 -21.79
C PRO A 15 -1.48 2.14 -20.78
N TYR A 16 -1.46 3.23 -20.02
CA TYR A 16 -0.46 3.53 -18.99
C TYR A 16 -0.94 3.21 -17.57
N MET A 17 -2.14 2.64 -17.41
CA MET A 17 -2.64 2.26 -16.10
C MET A 17 -2.01 0.95 -15.64
N THR A 18 -1.52 0.93 -14.40
CA THR A 18 -0.93 -0.26 -13.75
C THR A 18 -1.83 -0.72 -12.60
N PRO A 19 -2.97 -1.37 -12.88
CA PRO A 19 -3.93 -1.77 -11.85
C PRO A 19 -3.35 -2.86 -10.96
N PHE A 20 -3.59 -2.75 -9.66
CA PHE A 20 -3.23 -3.78 -8.69
C PHE A 20 -4.26 -4.92 -8.76
N ASP A 21 -3.85 -6.15 -8.47
CA ASP A 21 -4.78 -7.28 -8.41
C ASP A 21 -5.55 -7.30 -7.09
N LYS A 22 -4.81 -7.30 -5.97
CA LYS A 22 -5.32 -7.33 -4.60
C LYS A 22 -4.43 -6.50 -3.68
N ILE A 23 -5.01 -5.98 -2.60
CA ILE A 23 -4.27 -5.30 -1.54
C ILE A 23 -4.83 -5.73 -0.17
N PHE A 24 -4.02 -6.31 0.71
CA PHE A 24 -4.46 -6.69 2.05
C PHE A 24 -3.83 -5.78 3.09
N ALA A 25 -4.66 -5.19 3.97
CA ALA A 25 -4.20 -4.48 5.15
C ALA A 25 -4.40 -5.36 6.38
N LEU A 26 -3.32 -5.98 6.85
CA LEU A 26 -3.32 -6.75 8.09
C LEU A 26 -3.07 -5.78 9.25
N VAL A 27 -3.97 -5.74 10.23
CA VAL A 27 -3.88 -4.81 11.36
C VAL A 27 -3.45 -5.55 12.62
N ASP A 28 -2.74 -4.85 13.50
CA ASP A 28 -2.45 -5.35 14.84
C ASP A 28 -3.62 -5.07 15.80
N ASP A 29 -3.63 -5.79 16.92
CA ASP A 29 -4.69 -5.68 17.92
C ASP A 29 -4.68 -4.34 18.66
N THR A 30 -3.53 -3.64 18.65
CA THR A 30 -3.40 -2.32 19.29
C THR A 30 -3.87 -1.17 18.40
N GLY A 31 -4.12 -1.43 17.12
CA GLY A 31 -4.54 -0.43 16.14
C GLY A 31 -3.45 0.58 15.79
N ASN A 32 -2.18 0.23 15.97
CA ASN A 32 -1.03 1.11 15.75
C ASN A 32 -0.16 0.70 14.55
N ALA A 33 -0.38 -0.49 14.00
CA ALA A 33 0.41 -1.01 12.88
C ALA A 33 -0.47 -1.64 11.80
N ILE A 34 -0.04 -1.47 10.54
CA ILE A 34 -0.64 -2.08 9.36
C ILE A 34 0.47 -2.75 8.56
N GLU A 35 0.36 -4.06 8.31
CA GLU A 35 1.15 -4.78 7.30
C GLU A 35 0.33 -4.79 6.00
N LEU A 36 0.76 -3.99 5.02
CA LEU A 36 0.09 -3.78 3.75
C LEU A 36 0.75 -4.64 2.66
N HIS A 37 0.03 -5.65 2.18
CA HIS A 37 0.44 -6.47 1.05
C HIS A 37 -0.17 -5.94 -0.24
N GLU A 38 0.65 -5.70 -1.25
CA GLU A 38 0.22 -5.13 -2.52
C GLU A 38 0.66 -6.04 -3.68
N TYR A 39 -0.31 -6.51 -4.48
CA TYR A 39 -0.06 -7.27 -5.70
C TYR A 39 -0.04 -6.30 -6.88
N HIS A 40 1.12 -5.72 -7.14
CA HIS A 40 1.36 -4.62 -8.06
C HIS A 40 1.14 -5.02 -9.52
N ALA A 41 0.47 -4.15 -10.29
CA ALA A 41 0.32 -4.26 -11.75
C ALA A 41 -0.10 -5.66 -12.26
N ARG A 42 -0.96 -6.38 -11.53
CA ARG A 42 -1.36 -7.77 -11.84
C ARG A 42 -0.16 -8.71 -12.08
N GLY A 43 0.93 -8.52 -11.37
CA GLY A 43 2.13 -9.36 -11.47
C GLY A 43 3.09 -9.01 -12.60
N MET A 44 2.87 -7.91 -13.33
CA MET A 44 3.56 -7.64 -14.61
C MET A 44 4.68 -6.60 -14.53
N CYS A 45 4.77 -5.83 -13.43
CA CYS A 45 5.68 -4.68 -13.36
C CYS A 45 6.51 -4.71 -12.06
N ASP A 46 7.62 -5.43 -12.11
CA ASP A 46 8.59 -5.51 -11.01
C ASP A 46 9.29 -4.17 -10.78
N GLY A 47 9.61 -3.43 -11.86
CA GLY A 47 10.30 -2.15 -11.77
C GLY A 47 9.48 -1.09 -11.03
N GLY A 48 8.18 -1.00 -11.30
CA GLY A 48 7.27 -0.10 -10.58
C GLY A 48 7.10 -0.52 -9.11
N ALA A 49 6.99 -1.82 -8.85
CA ALA A 49 6.92 -2.35 -7.49
C ALA A 49 8.19 -2.02 -6.69
N ALA A 50 9.37 -2.24 -7.27
CA ALA A 50 10.65 -1.91 -6.67
C ALA A 50 10.80 -0.39 -6.46
N TRP A 51 10.29 0.43 -7.38
CA TRP A 51 10.29 1.89 -7.24
C TRP A 51 9.48 2.34 -6.02
N ASP A 52 8.24 1.84 -5.87
CA ASP A 52 7.41 2.14 -4.69
C ASP A 52 8.11 1.72 -3.39
N CYS A 53 8.65 0.50 -3.33
CA CYS A 53 9.37 0.00 -2.15
C CYS A 53 10.65 0.78 -1.84
N TYR A 54 11.34 1.31 -2.85
CA TYR A 54 12.53 2.12 -2.62
C TYR A 54 12.18 3.54 -2.18
N HIS A 55 11.21 4.19 -2.83
CA HIS A 55 10.95 5.61 -2.66
C HIS A 55 9.98 5.92 -1.53
N PHE A 56 8.91 5.15 -1.34
CA PHE A 56 7.91 5.48 -0.32
C PHE A 56 8.47 5.49 1.10
N PRO A 57 9.32 4.54 1.55
CA PRO A 57 9.92 4.61 2.88
C PRO A 57 10.85 5.82 3.09
N ARG A 58 11.33 6.43 2.00
CA ARG A 58 12.17 7.64 2.05
C ARG A 58 11.35 8.92 2.11
N THR A 59 10.10 8.90 1.64
CA THR A 59 9.18 10.05 1.70
C THR A 59 8.26 10.03 2.91
N SER A 60 7.96 8.83 3.40
CA SER A 60 6.92 8.58 4.40
C SER A 60 7.52 7.86 5.61
N ARG A 61 7.70 8.59 6.70
CA ARG A 61 8.21 8.06 7.98
C ARG A 61 7.21 7.13 8.64
N LEU A 62 5.94 7.14 8.23
CA LEU A 62 4.96 6.14 8.63
C LEU A 62 5.40 4.73 8.20
N ILE A 63 6.17 4.59 7.12
CA ILE A 63 6.63 3.30 6.62
C ILE A 63 7.90 2.87 7.36
N ARG A 64 7.77 1.88 8.24
CA ARG A 64 8.88 1.31 9.02
C ARG A 64 9.75 0.37 8.21
N ALA A 65 9.15 -0.36 7.28
CA ALA A 65 9.83 -1.29 6.39
C ALA A 65 9.08 -1.44 5.07
N GLY A 66 9.83 -1.61 3.98
CA GLY A 66 9.31 -2.01 2.67
C GLY A 66 10.08 -3.24 2.19
N ILE A 67 9.37 -4.28 1.80
CA ILE A 67 9.92 -5.55 1.33
C ILE A 67 9.39 -5.76 -0.08
N ASN A 68 10.29 -5.86 -1.05
CA ASN A 68 9.95 -6.13 -2.45
C ASN A 68 10.24 -7.59 -2.79
N GLN A 69 9.28 -8.26 -3.43
CA GLN A 69 9.37 -9.64 -3.93
C GLN A 69 8.79 -9.69 -5.35
N GLY A 70 9.54 -9.17 -6.33
CA GLY A 70 9.03 -8.99 -7.69
C GLY A 70 7.89 -7.97 -7.72
N ALA A 71 6.76 -8.34 -8.30
CA ALA A 71 5.54 -7.52 -8.32
C ALA A 71 4.69 -7.61 -7.03
N HIS A 72 5.22 -8.19 -5.95
CA HIS A 72 4.57 -8.19 -4.63
C HIS A 72 5.36 -7.31 -3.66
N ASN A 73 4.69 -6.30 -3.11
CA ASN A 73 5.25 -5.42 -2.10
C ASN A 73 4.60 -5.67 -0.75
N THR A 74 5.39 -5.63 0.32
CA THR A 74 4.89 -5.61 1.70
C THR A 74 5.42 -4.35 2.39
N PHE A 75 4.53 -3.53 2.92
CA PHE A 75 4.87 -2.35 3.71
C PHE A 75 4.42 -2.51 5.15
N ILE A 76 5.30 -2.21 6.10
CA ILE A 76 4.95 -2.12 7.52
C ILE A 76 4.74 -0.66 7.86
N LEU A 77 3.52 -0.27 8.18
CA LEU A 77 3.10 1.11 8.44
C LEU A 77 2.81 1.31 9.93
N SER A 78 3.14 2.48 10.45
CA SER A 78 2.51 3.04 11.64
C SER A 78 1.20 3.71 11.25
N THR A 79 0.17 3.63 12.08
CA THR A 79 -0.98 4.54 11.94
C THR A 79 -0.58 5.97 12.31
N GLY A 80 -1.23 6.95 11.69
CA GLY A 80 -0.97 8.35 11.95
C GLY A 80 -1.04 9.19 10.69
N LYS A 81 -0.62 10.44 10.81
CA LYS A 81 -0.54 11.43 9.73
C LYS A 81 0.79 12.16 9.81
N GLU A 82 1.41 12.40 8.67
CA GLU A 82 2.64 13.17 8.59
C GLU A 82 2.61 14.15 7.41
N LYS A 83 3.63 15.00 7.33
CA LYS A 83 3.91 15.79 6.14
C LYS A 83 5.00 15.07 5.35
N LEU A 84 4.76 14.88 4.05
CA LEU A 84 5.71 14.21 3.17
C LEU A 84 6.90 15.12 2.81
N ASP A 85 8.10 14.55 2.85
CA ASP A 85 9.35 15.16 2.38
C ASP A 85 9.53 14.85 0.87
N LEU A 86 8.71 15.49 0.02
CA LEU A 86 8.67 15.23 -1.43
C LEU A 86 9.79 15.94 -2.18
N ILE A 87 10.50 15.21 -3.05
CA ILE A 87 11.56 15.75 -3.91
C ILE A 87 11.20 15.52 -5.39
N PRO A 88 11.01 16.60 -6.19
CA PRO A 88 10.74 16.47 -7.61
C PRO A 88 11.77 15.61 -8.34
N GLY A 89 11.30 14.65 -9.14
CA GLY A 89 12.16 13.76 -9.93
C GLY A 89 12.90 12.67 -9.15
N ILE A 90 12.79 12.63 -7.82
CA ILE A 90 13.43 11.60 -6.98
C ILE A 90 12.37 10.84 -6.21
N CYS A 91 11.61 11.51 -5.34
CA CYS A 91 10.65 10.88 -4.45
C CYS A 91 9.36 11.71 -4.42
N GLY A 92 8.62 11.60 -5.54
CA GLY A 92 7.50 12.48 -5.86
C GLY A 92 6.17 12.12 -5.19
N ALA A 93 6.06 10.97 -4.53
CA ALA A 93 4.83 10.52 -3.86
C ALA A 93 5.15 9.63 -2.65
N GLY A 94 4.18 9.50 -1.75
CA GLY A 94 4.24 8.62 -0.58
C GLY A 94 2.89 8.50 0.14
N ILE A 95 2.90 7.79 1.27
CA ILE A 95 1.76 7.64 2.18
C ILE A 95 1.80 8.76 3.21
N GLU A 96 0.83 9.69 3.15
CA GLU A 96 0.71 10.83 4.07
C GLU A 96 -0.04 10.44 5.36
N GLN A 97 -0.97 9.49 5.26
CA GLN A 97 -1.81 9.10 6.38
C GLN A 97 -2.22 7.63 6.29
N ALA A 98 -2.24 6.95 7.43
CA ALA A 98 -2.80 5.61 7.58
C ALA A 98 -3.69 5.56 8.82
N VAL A 99 -4.93 5.10 8.67
CA VAL A 99 -5.93 5.07 9.74
C VAL A 99 -6.61 3.71 9.76
N ILE A 100 -6.79 3.16 10.95
CA ILE A 100 -7.66 2.01 11.20
C ILE A 100 -8.94 2.54 11.86
N SER A 101 -10.10 2.14 11.35
CA SER A 101 -11.41 2.53 11.87
C SER A 101 -12.37 1.35 11.77
N GLY A 102 -12.53 0.64 12.89
CA GLY A 102 -13.35 -0.57 12.93
C GLY A 102 -12.78 -1.66 12.03
N ASP A 103 -13.56 -2.06 11.03
CA ASP A 103 -13.24 -3.08 10.03
C ASP A 103 -12.61 -2.50 8.75
N THR A 104 -12.26 -1.21 8.76
CA THR A 104 -11.76 -0.50 7.58
C THR A 104 -10.39 0.11 7.85
N VAL A 105 -9.48 -0.06 6.91
CA VAL A 105 -8.22 0.67 6.81
C VAL A 105 -8.37 1.76 5.75
N SER A 106 -7.81 2.94 6.01
CA SER A 106 -7.77 4.05 5.07
C SER A 106 -6.34 4.52 4.89
N ILE A 107 -5.84 4.48 3.66
CA ILE A 107 -4.48 4.91 3.30
C ILE A 107 -4.56 6.11 2.37
N THR A 108 -4.01 7.24 2.79
CA THR A 108 -3.93 8.47 2.01
C THR A 108 -2.57 8.58 1.35
N TYR A 109 -2.56 8.59 0.02
CA TYR A 109 -1.36 8.92 -0.75
C TYR A 109 -1.38 10.39 -1.14
N ALA A 110 -0.22 11.01 -1.12
CA ALA A 110 -0.02 12.36 -1.63
C ALA A 110 1.25 12.42 -2.49
N GLY A 111 1.26 13.32 -3.47
CA GLY A 111 2.41 13.45 -4.37
C GLY A 111 2.32 14.63 -5.33
N LEU A 112 3.48 15.04 -5.83
CA LEU A 112 3.64 16.14 -6.78
C LEU A 112 3.01 15.81 -8.13
N ALA A 113 2.62 16.84 -8.88
CA ALA A 113 2.09 16.68 -10.25
C ALA A 113 0.90 15.72 -10.39
N GLY A 114 0.14 15.51 -9.31
CA GLY A 114 -0.99 14.57 -9.31
C GLY A 114 -0.60 13.12 -8.97
N ALA A 115 0.67 12.84 -8.66
CA ALA A 115 1.16 11.49 -8.38
C ALA A 115 0.40 10.81 -7.23
N GLY A 116 0.00 11.53 -6.19
CA GLY A 116 -0.81 10.96 -5.10
C GLY A 116 -2.15 10.40 -5.59
N VAL A 117 -2.77 11.05 -6.59
CA VAL A 117 -4.03 10.56 -7.17
C VAL A 117 -3.76 9.37 -8.09
N SER A 118 -2.79 9.45 -9.02
CA SER A 118 -2.53 8.36 -9.97
C SER A 118 -2.14 7.06 -9.27
N VAL A 119 -1.27 7.13 -8.26
CA VAL A 119 -0.85 6.01 -7.41
C VAL A 119 -2.05 5.37 -6.69
N THR A 120 -2.98 6.20 -6.20
CA THR A 120 -4.19 5.71 -5.53
C THR A 120 -5.18 5.11 -6.50
N MET A 121 -5.32 5.63 -7.72
CA MET A 121 -6.26 5.11 -8.73
C MET A 121 -5.87 3.72 -9.22
N GLY A 122 -4.58 3.45 -9.44
CA GLY A 122 -4.10 2.11 -9.80
C GLY A 122 -4.38 1.08 -8.68
N ARG A 123 -4.17 1.48 -7.42
CA ARG A 123 -4.52 0.67 -6.23
C ARG A 123 -6.02 0.49 -6.11
N GLY A 124 -6.80 1.53 -6.40
CA GLY A 124 -8.26 1.57 -6.33
C GLY A 124 -8.99 0.55 -7.22
N MET A 125 -8.30 -0.03 -8.19
CA MET A 125 -8.84 -1.08 -9.07
C MET A 125 -8.71 -2.50 -8.51
N ALA A 126 -7.90 -2.70 -7.46
CA ALA A 126 -7.72 -4.01 -6.84
C ALA A 126 -9.06 -4.58 -6.35
N SER A 127 -9.23 -5.90 -6.48
CA SER A 127 -10.54 -6.57 -6.36
C SER A 127 -11.23 -6.38 -5.01
N ASN A 128 -10.44 -6.12 -3.97
CA ASN A 128 -10.89 -6.02 -2.58
C ASN A 128 -10.85 -4.59 -2.02
N ILE A 129 -10.72 -3.58 -2.89
CA ILE A 129 -10.83 -2.17 -2.51
C ILE A 129 -12.29 -1.72 -2.55
N SER A 130 -12.74 -1.06 -1.48
CA SER A 130 -14.10 -0.53 -1.37
C SER A 130 -14.28 0.73 -2.23
N GLY A 131 -13.24 1.55 -2.33
CA GLY A 131 -13.23 2.72 -3.19
C GLY A 131 -12.15 3.73 -2.84
N VAL A 132 -12.17 4.86 -3.54
CA VAL A 132 -11.20 5.95 -3.43
C VAL A 132 -11.91 7.29 -3.22
N GLU A 133 -11.37 8.11 -2.32
CA GLU A 133 -11.76 9.50 -2.15
C GLU A 133 -10.64 10.41 -2.65
N ILE A 134 -10.94 11.28 -3.63
CA ILE A 134 -9.98 12.26 -4.13
C ILE A 134 -10.16 13.56 -3.35
N HIS A 135 -9.10 13.98 -2.66
CA HIS A 135 -9.08 15.22 -1.87
C HIS A 135 -8.58 16.41 -2.68
N SER A 136 -7.60 16.17 -3.55
CA SER A 136 -7.10 17.17 -4.48
C SER A 136 -6.52 16.50 -5.72
N MET A 137 -6.94 16.95 -6.90
CA MET A 137 -6.46 16.39 -8.18
C MET A 137 -4.95 16.62 -8.40
N GLY A 138 -4.40 17.73 -7.89
CA GLY A 138 -3.01 18.12 -8.15
C GLY A 138 -2.79 18.65 -9.57
N GLY A 139 -1.65 18.30 -10.18
CA GLY A 139 -1.26 18.68 -11.54
C GLY A 139 -0.24 19.83 -11.61
N GLY A 140 0.72 19.73 -12.55
CA GLY A 140 1.85 20.66 -12.62
C GLY A 140 2.68 20.63 -11.34
N ALA A 141 2.82 21.77 -10.66
CA ALA A 141 3.51 21.86 -9.37
C ALA A 141 2.61 21.56 -8.15
N LYS A 142 1.31 21.29 -8.33
CA LYS A 142 0.34 21.13 -7.23
C LYS A 142 0.31 19.71 -6.68
N LEU A 143 0.07 19.61 -5.37
CA LEU A 143 -0.07 18.35 -4.66
C LEU A 143 -1.38 17.64 -5.02
N GLY A 144 -1.27 16.41 -5.53
CA GLY A 144 -2.38 15.48 -5.64
C GLY A 144 -2.50 14.66 -4.36
N ARG A 145 -3.73 14.42 -3.89
CA ARG A 145 -4.02 13.63 -2.68
C ARG A 145 -5.29 12.82 -2.88
N ALA A 146 -5.23 11.55 -2.55
CA ALA A 146 -6.39 10.67 -2.53
C ALA A 146 -6.24 9.59 -1.43
N THR A 147 -7.36 9.09 -0.95
CA THR A 147 -7.45 8.04 0.08
C THR A 147 -8.09 6.80 -0.51
N MET A 148 -7.47 5.65 -0.32
CA MET A 148 -8.04 4.34 -0.62
C MET A 148 -8.62 3.75 0.68
N HIS A 149 -9.77 3.07 0.56
CA HIS A 149 -10.42 2.37 1.67
C HIS A 149 -10.48 0.87 1.37
N LEU A 150 -10.02 0.05 2.33
CA LEU A 150 -9.98 -1.40 2.20
C LEU A 150 -10.30 -2.09 3.52
N PRO A 151 -10.77 -3.35 3.52
CA PRO A 151 -11.05 -4.07 4.74
C PRO A 151 -9.79 -4.26 5.61
N ALA A 152 -9.98 -4.21 6.93
CA ALA A 152 -8.99 -4.59 7.92
C ALA A 152 -9.03 -6.11 8.12
N TYR A 153 -7.89 -6.77 7.92
CA TYR A 153 -7.72 -8.22 8.11
C TYR A 153 -6.89 -8.50 9.36
N ARG A 154 -7.05 -9.70 9.92
CA ARG A 154 -6.14 -10.20 10.97
C ARG A 154 -5.25 -11.30 10.41
N LYS A 155 -3.98 -11.27 10.79
CA LYS A 155 -3.00 -12.28 10.42
C LYS A 155 -3.01 -13.40 11.45
N LEU A 156 -3.26 -14.62 11.00
CA LEU A 156 -3.07 -15.82 11.81
C LEU A 156 -1.75 -16.48 11.41
N VAL A 157 -0.84 -16.63 12.37
CA VAL A 157 0.49 -17.21 12.14
C VAL A 157 0.56 -18.55 12.86
N PHE A 158 0.93 -19.60 12.14
CA PHE A 158 1.20 -20.92 12.69
C PHE A 158 2.69 -21.20 12.58
N GLY A 159 3.32 -21.55 13.69
CA GLY A 159 4.66 -22.13 13.70
C GLY A 159 4.53 -23.64 13.68
N VAL A 160 5.13 -24.29 12.68
CA VAL A 160 5.30 -25.74 12.67
C VAL A 160 6.78 -25.99 12.94
N ASP A 161 7.06 -26.63 14.06
CA ASP A 161 8.39 -27.09 14.43
C ASP A 161 8.42 -28.62 14.27
N ASP A 162 9.26 -29.09 13.36
CA ASP A 162 9.50 -30.52 13.07
C ASP A 162 10.98 -30.86 13.31
N THR A 163 11.65 -30.09 14.18
CA THR A 163 13.08 -30.27 14.49
C THR A 163 13.33 -31.12 15.73
N ASP A 164 12.27 -31.54 16.42
CA ASP A 164 12.35 -32.42 17.59
C ASP A 164 12.60 -33.86 17.18
N ILE A 165 13.80 -34.36 17.46
CA ILE A 165 14.10 -35.79 17.37
C ILE A 165 13.85 -36.41 18.75
N PRO A 166 12.93 -37.38 18.89
CA PRO A 166 12.68 -38.05 20.17
C PRO A 166 13.97 -38.66 20.74
N GLY A 167 14.46 -38.10 21.85
CA GLY A 167 15.65 -38.57 22.56
C GLY A 167 16.96 -37.86 22.22
N GLU A 168 17.03 -37.02 21.19
CA GLU A 168 18.27 -36.31 20.80
C GLU A 168 18.21 -34.80 21.10
N GLY A 169 17.00 -34.26 21.35
CA GLY A 169 16.78 -32.87 21.75
C GLY A 169 16.30 -31.97 20.60
N ALA A 170 16.00 -30.71 20.95
CA ALA A 170 15.51 -29.70 20.02
C ALA A 170 16.65 -28.85 19.45
N THR A 171 16.59 -28.50 18.16
CA THR A 171 17.54 -27.54 17.55
C THR A 171 16.87 -26.17 17.46
N TRP A 172 17.29 -25.22 18.29
CA TRP A 172 16.80 -23.83 18.25
C TRP A 172 17.72 -22.94 17.40
N SER A 173 17.12 -22.04 16.58
CA SER A 173 17.81 -20.96 15.85
C SER A 173 17.24 -19.60 16.26
#